data_AF-A0A0R3PF21-F1
#
_entry.id   AF-A0A0R3PF21-F1
#
_cell.length_a   1.000
_cell.length_b   1.000
_cell.length_c   1.000
_cell.angle_alpha   90.00
_cell.angle_beta   90.00
_cell.angle_gamma   90.00
#
_symmetry.space_group_name_H-M   'P 1'
#
loop_
_entity.id
_entity.type
_entity.pdbx_description
1 polymer ?
#
loop_
_entity_poly.entity_id
_entity_poly.type
_entity_poly.pdbx_seq_one_letter_code
_entity_poly.pdbx_strand_id
1 'polypeptide(L)'
;MYKSLASHKRILTRYTNQLQKALTRFKDAQLEEISVQNLQDEITPTVIQTSLQQLEEAVAALENMTTKIQHALDELATMFEKSHPTSPNIEEEFAQYSTTAEEAIGNTFEYLVLLR
;
A
#
# COMPACT_ATOMS: atom_id res chain seq x y z
N MET A 1 -27.55 -6.79 3.41
CA MET A 1 -26.67 -5.61 3.46
C MET A 1 -25.50 -5.77 4.44
N TYR A 2 -25.71 -6.04 5.73
CA TYR A 2 -24.62 -6.08 6.73
C TYR A 2 -23.47 -7.07 6.46
N LYS A 3 -23.76 -8.27 5.92
CA LYS A 3 -22.71 -9.24 5.51
C LYS A 3 -21.78 -8.70 4.40
N SER A 4 -22.29 -7.81 3.54
CA SER A 4 -21.50 -7.19 2.47
C SER A 4 -20.54 -6.15 3.05
N LEU A 5 -21.04 -5.27 3.92
CA LEU A 5 -20.23 -4.22 4.54
C LEU A 5 -19.08 -4.78 5.39
N ALA A 6 -19.36 -5.79 6.22
CA ALA A 6 -18.33 -6.46 7.01
C ALA A 6 -17.26 -7.13 6.14
N SER A 7 -17.65 -7.66 4.98
CA SER A 7 -16.71 -8.29 4.03
C SER A 7 -15.81 -7.26 3.35
N HIS A 8 -16.35 -6.10 2.96
CA HIS A 8 -15.57 -5.01 2.34
C HIS A 8 -14.61 -4.37 3.35
N LYS A 9 -15.06 -4.13 4.59
CA LYS A 9 -14.19 -3.71 5.70
C LYS A 9 -13.02 -4.68 5.91
N ARG A 10 -13.29 -5.99 5.86
CA ARG A 10 -12.25 -7.02 6.00
C ARG A 10 -11.26 -7.00 4.83
N ILE A 11 -11.74 -6.79 3.60
CA ILE A 11 -10.89 -6.69 2.41
C ILE A 11 -9.99 -5.46 2.49
N LEU A 12 -10.57 -4.29 2.81
CA LEU A 12 -9.83 -3.04 2.95
C LEU A 12 -8.76 -3.15 4.02
N THR A 13 -9.13 -3.61 5.22
CA THR A 13 -8.18 -3.86 6.33
C THR A 13 -7.05 -4.79 5.89
N ARG A 14 -7.38 -5.86 5.16
CA ARG A 14 -6.37 -6.81 4.67
C ARG A 14 -5.40 -6.14 3.71
N TYR A 15 -5.89 -5.40 2.72
CA TYR A 15 -5.02 -4.76 1.74
C TYR A 15 -4.19 -3.63 2.35
N THR A 16 -4.76 -2.80 3.22
CA THR A 16 -4.02 -1.77 3.95
C THR A 16 -2.88 -2.35 4.79
N ASN A 17 -3.16 -3.42 5.54
CA ASN A 17 -2.13 -4.13 6.31
C ASN A 17 -1.06 -4.77 5.42
N GLN A 18 -1.43 -5.26 4.24
CA GLN A 18 -0.47 -5.81 3.27
C GLN A 18 0.41 -4.71 2.67
N LEU A 19 -0.15 -3.54 2.35
CA LEU A 19 0.59 -2.39 1.85
C LEU A 19 1.60 -1.89 2.86
N GLN A 20 1.17 -1.66 4.11
CA GLN A 20 2.06 -1.22 5.17
C GLN A 20 3.21 -2.20 5.40
N LYS A 21 2.91 -3.51 5.44
CA LYS A 21 3.96 -4.55 5.58
C LYS A 21 4.93 -4.58 4.41
N ALA A 22 4.44 -4.43 3.18
CA ALA A 22 5.30 -4.38 2.00
C ALA A 22 6.20 -3.15 2.02
N LEU A 23 5.63 -1.98 2.35
CA LEU A 23 6.37 -0.74 2.48
C LEU A 23 7.46 -0.82 3.55
N THR A 24 7.15 -1.37 4.74
CA THR A 24 8.15 -1.56 5.80
C THR A 24 9.27 -2.49 5.35
N ARG A 25 8.95 -3.65 4.76
CA ARG A 25 9.97 -4.58 4.26
C ARG A 25 10.85 -3.96 3.17
N PHE A 26 10.26 -3.10 2.35
CA PHE A 26 10.97 -2.44 1.27
C PHE A 26 11.96 -1.41 1.84
N LYS A 27 11.51 -0.57 2.79
CA LYS A 27 12.38 0.35 3.55
C LYS A 27 13.49 -0.37 4.32
N ASP A 28 13.17 -1.51 4.95
CA ASP A 28 14.14 -2.32 5.70
C ASP A 28 15.17 -2.99 4.78
N ALA A 29 14.79 -3.32 3.54
CA ALA A 29 15.67 -3.94 2.57
C ALA A 29 16.68 -2.96 1.95
N GLN A 30 16.45 -1.64 2.11
CA GLN A 30 17.30 -0.57 1.57
C GLN A 30 17.69 -0.83 0.11
N LEU A 31 16.73 -1.24 -0.72
CA LEU A 31 16.99 -1.60 -2.12
C LEU A 31 17.44 -0.39 -2.96
N GLU A 32 17.13 0.81 -2.47
CA GLU A 32 17.66 2.10 -2.94
C GLU A 32 19.15 2.31 -2.63
N GLU A 33 19.70 1.62 -1.62
CA GLU A 33 21.11 1.70 -1.26
C GLU A 33 21.86 0.50 -1.83
N ILE A 34 22.64 0.72 -2.90
CA ILE A 34 23.64 -0.26 -3.32
C ILE A 34 24.70 -0.28 -2.22
N SER A 35 24.62 -1.28 -1.33
CA SER A 35 25.50 -1.35 -0.16
C SER A 35 26.96 -1.52 -0.59
N VAL A 36 27.68 -0.40 -0.54
CA VAL A 36 29.14 -0.26 -0.74
C VAL A 36 29.93 -1.14 0.24
N GLN A 37 29.31 -1.68 1.29
CA GLN A 37 29.97 -2.53 2.27
C GLN A 37 30.28 -3.95 1.74
N ASN A 38 29.66 -4.38 0.64
CA ASN A 38 30.01 -5.64 -0.04
C ASN A 38 31.12 -5.47 -1.11
N LEU A 39 31.75 -4.30 -1.21
CA LEU A 39 32.80 -3.96 -2.19
C LEU A 39 34.15 -4.69 -2.04
N GLN A 40 34.21 -5.77 -1.28
CA GLN A 40 35.32 -6.71 -1.48
C GLN A 40 35.21 -7.41 -2.83
N ASP A 41 34.00 -7.49 -3.40
CA ASP A 41 33.76 -7.86 -4.80
C ASP A 41 33.37 -6.60 -5.61
N GLU A 42 33.99 -6.42 -6.78
CA GLU A 42 33.72 -5.30 -7.69
C GLU A 42 32.21 -5.13 -7.95
N ILE A 43 31.68 -3.90 -7.89
CA ILE A 43 30.35 -3.61 -8.44
C ILE A 43 30.41 -3.91 -9.94
N THR A 44 29.85 -5.06 -10.32
CA THR A 44 29.73 -5.42 -11.72
C THR A 44 28.47 -4.78 -12.32
N PRO A 45 28.46 -4.50 -13.64
CA PRO A 45 27.26 -4.04 -14.34
C PRO A 45 26.04 -4.94 -14.10
N THR A 46 26.25 -6.25 -13.92
CA THR A 46 25.20 -7.22 -13.62
C THR A 46 24.55 -6.98 -12.26
N VAL A 47 25.33 -6.67 -11.22
CA VAL A 47 24.80 -6.37 -9.87
C VAL A 47 23.95 -5.10 -9.89
N ILE A 48 24.40 -4.07 -10.62
CA ILE A 48 23.62 -2.83 -10.81
C ILE A 48 22.30 -3.16 -11.52
N GLN A 49 22.34 -3.92 -12.61
CA GLN A 49 21.16 -4.27 -13.40
C GLN A 49 20.14 -5.08 -12.58
N THR A 50 20.60 -6.07 -11.80
CA THR A 50 19.71 -6.85 -10.93
C THR A 50 19.08 -6.00 -9.84
N SER A 51 19.84 -5.08 -9.24
CA SER A 51 19.30 -4.17 -8.20
C SER A 51 18.24 -3.23 -8.77
N LEU A 52 18.48 -2.67 -9.95
CA LEU A 52 17.50 -1.83 -10.66
C LEU A 52 16.22 -2.61 -10.99
N GLN A 53 16.35 -3.85 -11.49
CA GLN A 53 15.19 -4.70 -11.78
C GLN A 53 14.36 -4.99 -10.52
N GLN A 54 15.02 -5.29 -9.40
CA GLN A 54 14.33 -5.54 -8.13
C GLN A 54 13.59 -4.30 -7.61
N LEU A 55 14.19 -3.12 -7.78
CA LEU A 55 13.55 -1.84 -7.46
C LEU A 55 12.31 -1.61 -8.33
N GLU A 56 12.40 -1.81 -9.65
CA GLU A 56 11.27 -1.66 -10.58
C GLU A 56 10.11 -2.62 -10.25
N GLU A 57 10.42 -3.91 -10.00
CA GLU A 57 9.41 -4.91 -9.66
C GLU A 57 8.68 -4.57 -8.36
N ALA A 58 9.40 -4.06 -7.37
CA ALA A 58 8.82 -3.69 -6.10
C ALA A 58 8.00 -2.40 -6.16
N VAL A 59 8.45 -1.40 -6.93
CA VAL A 59 7.64 -0.20 -7.22
C VAL A 59 6.33 -0.61 -7.88
N ALA A 60 6.37 -1.46 -8.91
CA ALA A 60 5.17 -1.96 -9.57
C ALA A 60 4.24 -2.73 -8.62
N ALA A 61 4.80 -3.50 -7.68
CA ALA A 61 4.01 -4.20 -6.65
C ALA A 61 3.30 -3.22 -5.69
N LEU A 62 3.98 -2.14 -5.27
CA LEU A 62 3.41 -1.09 -4.43
C LEU A 62 2.29 -0.34 -5.17
N GLU A 63 2.50 0.05 -6.42
CA GLU A 63 1.50 0.73 -7.26
C GLU A 63 0.23 -0.14 -7.46
N ASN A 64 0.40 -1.43 -7.75
CA ASN A 64 -0.70 -2.37 -7.91
C ASN A 64 -1.51 -2.51 -6.60
N MET A 65 -0.84 -2.60 -5.46
CA MET A 65 -1.51 -2.75 -4.17
C MET A 65 -2.25 -1.47 -3.75
N THR A 66 -1.68 -0.30 -4.06
CA THR A 66 -2.32 1.01 -3.89
C THR A 66 -3.62 1.09 -4.71
N THR A 67 -3.58 0.63 -5.97
CA THR A 67 -4.76 0.60 -6.86
C THR A 67 -5.87 -0.30 -6.30
N LYS A 68 -5.52 -1.47 -5.75
CA LYS A 68 -6.50 -2.38 -5.12
C LYS A 68 -7.15 -1.79 -3.87
N ILE A 69 -6.40 -1.03 -3.07
CA ILE A 69 -6.93 -0.34 -1.90
C ILE A 69 -7.89 0.76 -2.34
N GLN A 70 -7.51 1.57 -3.33
CA GLN A 70 -8.39 2.61 -3.88
C GLN A 70 -9.72 2.03 -4.38
N HIS A 71 -9.67 0.95 -5.16
CA HIS A 71 -10.88 0.29 -5.63
C HIS A 71 -11.77 -0.22 -4.48
N ALA A 72 -11.16 -0.84 -3.46
CA ALA A 72 -11.91 -1.31 -2.29
C ALA A 72 -12.52 -0.16 -1.47
N LEU A 73 -11.86 1.01 -1.43
CA LEU A 73 -12.40 2.23 -0.82
C LEU A 73 -13.59 2.77 -1.61
N ASP A 74 -13.48 2.87 -2.93
CA ASP A 74 -14.55 3.37 -3.79
C ASP A 74 -15.81 2.49 -3.71
N GLU A 75 -15.61 1.15 -3.67
CA GLU A 75 -16.70 0.19 -3.43
C GLU A 75 -17.33 0.37 -2.04
N LEU A 76 -16.52 0.57 -1.00
CA LEU A 76 -17.00 0.79 0.37
C LEU A 76 -17.80 2.09 0.47
N ALA A 77 -17.33 3.18 -0.15
CA ALA A 77 -18.01 4.47 -0.20
C ALA A 77 -19.35 4.36 -0.94
N THR A 78 -19.37 3.69 -2.09
CA THR A 78 -20.61 3.43 -2.84
C THR A 78 -21.64 2.64 -2.01
N MET A 79 -21.20 1.63 -1.26
CA MET A 79 -22.09 0.85 -0.39
C MET A 79 -22.60 1.68 0.78
N PHE A 80 -21.74 2.54 1.33
CA PHE A 80 -22.09 3.46 2.40
C PHE A 80 -23.16 4.46 1.96
N GLU A 81 -22.95 5.17 0.84
CA GLU A 81 -23.92 6.11 0.26
C GLU A 81 -25.28 5.44 0.03
N LYS A 82 -25.29 4.26 -0.62
CA LYS A 82 -26.53 3.50 -0.88
C LYS A 82 -27.25 3.09 0.40
N SER A 83 -26.51 2.89 1.48
CA SER A 83 -27.09 2.45 2.75
C SER A 83 -27.84 3.53 3.52
N HIS A 84 -27.75 4.80 3.11
CA HIS A 84 -28.35 5.95 3.81
C HIS A 84 -28.18 5.82 5.33
N PRO A 85 -26.94 5.77 5.83
CA PRO A 85 -26.68 5.50 7.22
C PRO A 85 -27.37 6.57 8.06
N THR A 86 -28.23 6.12 8.97
CA THR A 86 -28.97 6.97 9.91
C THR A 86 -28.37 6.91 11.31
N SER A 87 -27.27 6.17 11.47
CA SER A 87 -26.60 5.92 12.75
C SER A 87 -25.17 6.46 12.73
N PRO A 88 -24.79 7.31 13.70
CA PRO A 88 -23.44 7.86 13.85
C PRO A 88 -22.34 6.78 13.89
N ASN A 89 -22.64 5.60 14.44
CA ASN A 89 -21.67 4.50 14.55
C ASN A 89 -21.21 3.99 13.17
N ILE A 90 -22.07 4.05 12.15
CA ILE A 90 -21.71 3.58 10.80
C ILE A 90 -20.83 4.62 10.09
N GLU A 91 -21.11 5.91 10.30
CA GLU A 91 -20.31 7.05 9.83
C GLU A 91 -18.90 7.05 10.42
N GLU A 92 -18.78 6.90 11.74
CA GLU A 92 -17.48 6.83 12.43
C GLU A 92 -16.66 5.62 11.97
N GLU A 93 -17.29 4.44 11.85
CA GLU A 93 -16.61 3.26 11.33
C GLU A 93 -16.12 3.49 9.89
N PHE A 94 -16.91 4.11 9.01
CA PHE A 94 -16.47 4.42 7.64
C PHE A 94 -15.27 5.37 7.64
N ALA A 95 -15.35 6.47 8.39
CA ALA A 95 -14.27 7.44 8.52
C ALA A 95 -12.97 6.80 9.01
N GLN A 96 -13.05 5.91 10.01
CA GLN A 96 -11.87 5.20 10.51
C GLN A 96 -11.19 4.36 9.41
N TYR A 97 -11.98 3.61 8.64
CA TYR A 97 -11.44 2.74 7.59
C TYR A 97 -10.93 3.52 6.39
N SER A 98 -11.61 4.60 5.99
CA SER A 98 -11.16 5.46 4.89
C SER A 98 -9.84 6.16 5.25
N THR A 99 -9.76 6.80 6.43
CA THR A 99 -8.55 7.49 6.88
C THR A 99 -7.35 6.54 6.96
N THR A 100 -7.52 5.34 7.53
CA THR A 100 -6.40 4.37 7.64
C THR A 100 -5.87 3.95 6.27
N ALA A 101 -6.75 3.77 5.29
CA ALA A 101 -6.37 3.37 3.94
C ALA A 101 -5.76 4.52 3.14
N GLU A 102 -6.33 5.73 3.24
CA GLU A 102 -5.78 6.96 2.66
C GLU A 102 -4.39 7.27 3.21
N GLU A 103 -4.18 7.14 4.52
CA GLU A 103 -2.85 7.28 5.13
C GLU A 103 -1.85 6.26 4.59
N ALA A 104 -2.26 4.99 4.43
CA ALA A 104 -1.37 3.96 3.89
C ALA A 104 -0.99 4.25 2.42
N ILE A 105 -1.95 4.69 1.60
CA ILE A 105 -1.71 5.13 0.22
C ILE A 105 -0.76 6.34 0.22
N GLY A 106 -1.03 7.35 1.06
CA GLY A 106 -0.22 8.55 1.18
C GLY A 106 1.23 8.24 1.57
N ASN A 107 1.44 7.41 2.57
CA ASN A 107 2.78 6.97 3.00
C ASN A 107 3.55 6.23 1.89
N THR A 108 2.86 5.39 1.11
CA THR A 108 3.48 4.73 -0.06
C THR A 108 3.79 5.74 -1.15
N PHE A 109 2.90 6.68 -1.43
CA PHE A 109 3.15 7.73 -2.42
C PHE A 109 4.34 8.61 -2.05
N GLU A 110 4.40 9.10 -0.81
CA GLU A 110 5.53 9.90 -0.31
C GLU A 110 6.86 9.15 -0.47
N TYR A 111 6.87 7.85 -0.15
CA TYR A 111 8.05 7.02 -0.32
C TYR A 111 8.43 6.83 -1.80
N LEU A 112 7.47 6.57 -2.69
CA LEU A 112 7.73 6.46 -4.13
C LEU A 112 8.22 7.78 -4.75
N VAL A 113 7.78 8.94 -4.23
CA VAL A 113 8.30 10.25 -4.64
C VAL A 113 9.76 10.41 -4.26
N LEU A 114 10.19 9.91 -3.09
CA LEU A 114 11.59 9.95 -2.67
C LEU A 114 12.51 9.05 -3.50
N LEU A 115 11.96 8.03 -4.16
CA LEU A 115 12.70 7.11 -5.04
C LEU A 115 12.86 7.61 -6.48
N ARG A 116 12.14 8.66 -6.90
CA ARG A 116 12.17 9.23 -8.25
C ARG A 116 13.08 10.45 -8.32
#